data_AF-W2QDC5-F1
#
_entry.id   AF-W2QDC5-F1
#
_cell.length_a   1.000
_cell.length_b   1.000
_cell.length_c   1.000
_cell.angle_alpha   90.00
_cell.angle_beta   90.00
_cell.angle_gamma   90.00
#
_symmetry.space_group_name_H-M   'P 1'
#
loop_
_entity.id
_entity.type
_entity.pdbx_description
1 polymer ?
#
loop_
_entity_poly.entity_id
_entity_poly.type
_entity_poly.pdbx_seq_one_letter_code
_entity_poly.pdbx_strand_id
1 'polypeptide(L)'
;MVHLAYVRTTVTWTVEAYIDGALVLTGKMGQFTVSNDYEYLLELDADKNIIGGEWVGDSKVDHPDFLWFPTGKPDSSTVTSVGLSYADVQELLELSLACNSTTDTSKDLQQYH
;
A
#
# COMPACT_ATOMS: atom_id res chain seq x y z
N MET A 1 -23.65 24.05 8.56
CA MET A 1 -22.37 24.52 8.00
C MET A 1 -22.10 25.94 8.46
N VAL A 2 -20.96 26.19 9.10
CA VAL A 2 -20.53 27.54 9.54
C VAL A 2 -19.23 27.96 8.84
N HIS A 3 -18.40 27.00 8.44
CA HIS A 3 -17.14 27.24 7.76
C HIS A 3 -16.92 26.28 6.58
N LEU A 4 -16.08 26.72 5.64
CA LEU A 4 -15.57 25.92 4.54
C LEU A 4 -14.04 25.92 4.59
N ALA A 5 -13.44 24.76 4.33
CA ALA A 5 -12.02 24.61 4.12
C ALA A 5 -11.77 24.00 2.74
N TYR A 6 -11.00 24.68 1.90
CA TYR A 6 -10.49 24.09 0.66
C TYR A 6 -9.27 23.23 0.98
N VAL A 7 -9.29 21.99 0.51
CA VAL A 7 -8.26 20.99 0.74
C VAL A 7 -7.79 20.43 -0.59
N ARG A 8 -6.47 20.31 -0.71
CA ARG A 8 -5.82 19.52 -1.75
C ARG A 8 -5.03 18.41 -1.10
N THR A 9 -5.31 17.16 -1.47
CA THR A 9 -4.66 15.97 -0.90
C THR A 9 -4.03 15.15 -2.00
N THR A 10 -2.77 14.77 -1.82
CA THR A 10 -2.10 13.81 -2.69
C THR A 10 -2.30 12.40 -2.16
N VAL A 11 -2.84 11.51 -2.99
CA VAL A 11 -2.89 10.07 -2.71
C VAL A 11 -1.84 9.39 -3.58
N THR A 12 -1.11 8.46 -2.99
CA THR A 12 0.02 7.76 -3.62
C THR A 12 -0.18 6.26 -3.51
N TRP A 13 -0.07 5.53 -4.60
CA TRP A 13 -0.29 4.08 -4.64
C TRP A 13 0.69 3.37 -5.58
N THR A 14 0.79 2.06 -5.42
CA THR A 14 1.63 1.19 -6.25
C THR A 14 0.89 0.75 -7.51
N VAL A 15 1.59 0.76 -8.65
CA VAL A 15 1.11 0.24 -9.94
C VAL A 15 1.79 -1.09 -10.30
N GLU A 16 1.23 -1.79 -11.28
CA GLU A 16 1.69 -3.09 -11.73
C GLU A 16 3.12 -3.05 -12.28
N ALA A 17 3.88 -4.11 -11.99
CA ALA A 17 5.23 -4.31 -12.53
C ALA A 17 5.49 -5.80 -12.76
N TYR A 18 6.25 -6.10 -13.82
CA TYR A 18 6.67 -7.47 -14.16
C TYR A 18 8.14 -7.74 -13.81
N ILE A 19 8.77 -6.85 -13.06
CA ILE A 19 10.17 -6.99 -12.64
C ILE A 19 10.27 -7.93 -11.43
N ASP A 20 11.28 -8.80 -11.45
CA ASP A 20 11.55 -9.75 -10.39
C ASP A 20 12.39 -9.14 -9.24
N GLY A 21 12.29 -9.76 -8.07
CA GLY A 21 13.06 -9.46 -6.87
C GLY A 21 12.31 -8.67 -5.79
N ALA A 22 12.95 -8.53 -4.62
CA ALA A 22 12.38 -7.85 -3.46
C ALA A 22 12.40 -6.32 -3.61
N LEU A 23 11.45 -5.76 -4.37
CA LEU A 23 11.42 -4.34 -4.74
C LEU A 23 11.36 -3.40 -3.53
N VAL A 24 10.66 -3.79 -2.46
CA VAL A 24 10.59 -3.00 -1.20
C VAL A 24 11.96 -2.96 -0.53
N LEU A 25 12.56 -4.13 -0.28
CA LEU A 25 13.83 -4.25 0.43
C LEU A 25 14.98 -3.59 -0.35
N THR A 26 14.93 -3.66 -1.68
CA THR A 26 15.97 -3.09 -2.56
C THR A 26 15.76 -1.61 -2.89
N GLY A 27 14.73 -0.96 -2.33
CA GLY A 27 14.44 0.45 -2.56
C GLY A 27 13.95 0.78 -3.97
N LYS A 28 13.57 -0.22 -4.77
CA LYS A 28 13.12 -0.06 -6.16
C LYS A 28 11.63 0.29 -6.27
N MET A 29 10.84 0.16 -5.20
CA MET A 29 9.39 0.45 -5.21
C MET A 29 9.02 1.85 -5.69
N GLY A 30 9.87 2.85 -5.46
CA GLY A 30 9.60 4.22 -5.90
C GLY A 30 9.38 4.35 -7.42
N GLN A 31 9.93 3.42 -8.22
CA GLN A 31 9.74 3.39 -9.68
C GLN A 31 8.33 2.94 -10.09
N PHE A 32 7.60 2.30 -9.18
CA PHE A 32 6.27 1.74 -9.41
C PHE A 32 5.23 2.38 -8.50
N THR A 33 5.46 3.63 -8.12
CA THR A 33 4.58 4.40 -7.28
C THR A 33 4.13 5.63 -8.07
N VAL A 34 2.82 5.86 -8.12
CA VAL A 34 2.21 7.02 -8.77
C VAL A 34 1.37 7.79 -7.77
N SER A 35 1.04 9.03 -8.10
CA SER A 35 0.25 9.90 -7.24
C SER A 35 -0.77 10.68 -8.04
N ASN A 36 -1.94 10.92 -7.46
CA ASN A 36 -2.89 11.93 -7.93
C ASN A 36 -3.22 12.92 -6.81
N ASP A 37 -3.48 14.15 -7.21
CA ASP A 37 -4.00 15.19 -6.35
C ASP A 37 -5.52 15.24 -6.45
N TYR A 38 -6.19 15.35 -5.30
CA TYR A 38 -7.63 15.54 -5.23
C TYR A 38 -8.00 16.82 -4.49
N GLU A 39 -9.01 17.51 -5.01
CA GLU A 39 -9.47 18.80 -4.52
C GLU A 39 -10.93 18.72 -4.04
N TYR A 40 -11.17 19.22 -2.83
CA TYR A 40 -12.51 19.20 -2.23
C TYR A 40 -12.67 20.33 -1.21
N LEU A 41 -13.92 20.71 -0.99
CA LEU A 41 -14.33 21.55 0.12
C LEU A 41 -14.79 20.66 1.26
N LEU A 42 -14.28 20.89 2.47
CA LEU A 42 -14.83 20.32 3.69
C LEU A 42 -15.84 21.29 4.31
N GLU A 43 -17.01 20.76 4.65
CA GLU A 43 -18.00 21.46 5.45
C GLU A 43 -17.72 21.24 6.93
N LEU A 44 -17.61 22.33 7.69
CA LEU A 44 -17.30 22.28 9.11
C LEU A 44 -18.42 22.91 9.96
N ASP A 45 -18.62 22.35 11.15
CA ASP A 45 -19.44 22.97 12.21
C ASP A 45 -18.68 24.10 12.92
N ALA A 46 -19.30 24.70 13.95
CA ALA A 46 -18.69 25.81 14.71
C ALA A 46 -17.42 25.38 15.47
N ASP A 47 -17.33 24.11 15.86
CA ASP A 47 -16.22 23.51 16.60
C ASP A 47 -15.13 22.94 15.66
N LYS A 48 -15.26 23.13 14.34
CA LYS A 48 -14.37 22.65 13.28
C LYS A 48 -14.38 21.14 13.06
N ASN A 49 -15.42 20.43 13.48
CA ASN A 49 -15.60 19.03 13.10
C ASN A 49 -16.04 18.94 11.64
N ILE A 50 -15.56 17.90 10.95
CA ILE A 50 -15.96 17.59 9.58
C ILE A 50 -17.37 17.01 9.61
N ILE A 51 -18.29 17.63 8.89
CA ILE A 51 -19.70 17.21 8.81
C ILE A 51 -20.15 16.87 7.39
N GLY A 52 -19.29 17.10 6.40
CA GLY A 52 -19.55 16.82 5.00
C GLY A 52 -18.43 17.34 4.11
N GLY A 53 -18.65 17.27 2.80
CA GLY A 53 -17.75 17.84 1.81
C GLY A 53 -18.26 17.62 0.40
N GLU A 54 -17.65 18.33 -0.54
CA GLU A 54 -18.00 18.30 -1.96
C GLU A 54 -16.71 18.35 -2.79
N TRP A 55 -16.61 17.46 -3.78
CA TRP A 55 -15.51 17.50 -4.74
C TRP A 55 -15.54 18.78 -5.56
N VAL A 56 -14.37 19.30 -5.93
CA VAL A 56 -14.25 20.49 -6.78
C VAL A 56 -13.21 20.27 -7.90
N GLY A 57 -13.21 21.17 -8.88
CA GLY A 57 -12.30 21.07 -10.03
C GLY A 57 -12.50 19.78 -10.82
N ASP A 58 -11.38 19.19 -11.26
CA ASP A 58 -11.38 17.94 -12.01
C ASP A 58 -11.76 16.74 -11.13
N SER A 59 -11.54 16.85 -9.81
CA SER A 59 -11.92 15.81 -8.85
C SER A 59 -13.42 15.61 -8.73
N LYS A 60 -14.27 16.40 -9.39
CA LYS A 60 -15.73 16.13 -9.49
C LYS A 60 -16.05 14.92 -10.36
N VAL A 61 -15.15 14.58 -11.29
CA VAL A 61 -15.31 13.47 -12.24
C VAL A 61 -14.15 12.48 -12.18
N ASP A 62 -13.01 12.89 -11.60
CA ASP A 62 -11.82 12.06 -11.40
C ASP A 62 -11.50 11.98 -9.91
N HIS A 63 -12.28 11.17 -9.19
CA HIS A 63 -12.06 10.82 -7.78
C HIS A 63 -12.17 9.30 -7.60
N PRO A 64 -11.61 8.72 -6.52
CA PRO A 64 -11.79 7.29 -6.26
C PRO A 64 -13.27 6.93 -6.06
N ASP A 65 -13.72 5.84 -6.66
CA ASP A 65 -15.10 5.37 -6.50
C ASP A 65 -15.36 4.76 -5.11
N PHE A 66 -14.39 3.99 -4.60
CA PHE A 66 -14.51 3.28 -3.34
C PHE A 66 -13.14 3.05 -2.68
N LEU A 67 -13.18 2.82 -1.37
CA LEU A 67 -12.04 2.41 -0.56
C LEU A 67 -12.42 1.16 0.23
N TRP A 68 -11.55 0.14 0.20
CA TRP A 68 -11.79 -1.12 0.89
C TRP A 68 -10.50 -1.61 1.53
N PHE A 69 -10.67 -2.33 2.64
CA PHE A 69 -9.57 -2.94 3.37
C PHE A 69 -9.88 -4.43 3.56
N PRO A 70 -8.95 -5.33 3.21
CA PRO A 70 -9.09 -6.75 3.54
C PRO A 70 -9.08 -6.91 5.07
N THR A 71 -10.02 -7.68 5.60
CA THR A 71 -10.16 -7.90 7.05
C THR A 71 -9.30 -9.05 7.58
N GLY A 72 -8.74 -9.86 6.67
CA GLY A 72 -7.91 -11.01 7.02
C GLY A 72 -7.33 -11.69 5.79
N LYS A 73 -6.43 -12.64 6.04
CA LYS A 73 -5.93 -13.57 5.01
C LYS A 73 -6.97 -14.69 4.77
N PRO A 74 -6.94 -15.36 3.60
CA PRO A 74 -7.69 -16.59 3.39
C PRO A 74 -7.34 -17.66 4.43
N ASP A 75 -8.24 -18.63 4.63
CA ASP A 75 -7.92 -19.81 5.45
C ASP A 75 -6.79 -20.61 4.81
N SER A 76 -5.86 -21.15 5.60
CA SER A 76 -4.77 -22.03 5.15
C SER A 76 -5.24 -23.20 4.28
N SER A 77 -6.44 -23.74 4.53
CA SER A 77 -7.00 -24.86 3.75
C SER A 77 -7.66 -24.41 2.43
N THR A 78 -7.58 -23.14 2.07
CA THR A 78 -8.20 -22.62 0.85
C THR A 78 -7.53 -23.23 -0.39
N VAL A 79 -8.32 -23.88 -1.23
CA VAL A 79 -7.93 -24.32 -2.57
C VAL A 79 -8.84 -23.63 -3.58
N THR A 80 -8.25 -22.90 -4.52
CA THR A 80 -9.04 -22.20 -5.55
C THR A 80 -9.67 -23.18 -6.54
N SER A 81 -10.65 -22.73 -7.32
CA SER A 81 -11.32 -23.57 -8.35
C SER A 81 -10.37 -24.09 -9.44
N VAL A 82 -9.20 -23.47 -9.61
CA VAL A 82 -8.15 -23.91 -10.54
C VAL A 82 -7.09 -24.81 -9.88
N GLY A 83 -7.30 -25.18 -8.60
CA GLY A 83 -6.42 -26.09 -7.87
C GLY A 83 -5.22 -25.42 -7.17
N LEU A 84 -5.19 -24.10 -7.02
CA LEU A 84 -4.11 -23.42 -6.31
C LEU A 84 -4.32 -23.51 -4.79
N SER A 85 -3.44 -24.22 -4.08
CA SER A 85 -3.42 -24.37 -2.62
C SER A 85 -2.80 -23.14 -1.95
N TYR A 86 -3.54 -22.49 -1.05
CA TYR A 86 -3.01 -21.35 -0.29
C TYR A 86 -1.89 -21.77 0.67
N ALA A 87 -1.98 -22.96 1.27
CA ALA A 87 -0.92 -23.51 2.13
C ALA A 87 0.42 -23.62 1.40
N ASP A 88 0.43 -24.14 0.17
CA ASP A 88 1.64 -24.32 -0.64
C ASP A 88 2.26 -22.96 -1.01
N VAL A 89 1.41 -21.98 -1.34
CA VAL A 89 1.84 -20.60 -1.62
C VAL A 89 2.45 -19.94 -0.38
N GLN A 90 1.87 -20.16 0.80
CA GLN A 90 2.40 -19.63 2.06
C GLN A 90 3.76 -20.23 2.39
N GLU A 91 3.94 -21.54 2.25
CA GLU A 91 5.23 -22.20 2.47
C GLU A 91 6.34 -21.61 1.58
N LEU A 92 6.06 -21.46 0.28
CA LEU A 92 7.02 -20.87 -0.67
C LEU A 92 7.34 -19.40 -0.34
N LEU A 93 6.33 -18.63 0.09
CA LEU A 93 6.53 -17.24 0.52
C LEU A 93 7.44 -17.17 1.76
N GLU A 94 7.24 -18.03 2.74
CA GLU A 94 8.07 -18.10 3.95
C GLU A 94 9.52 -18.46 3.62
N LEU A 95 9.74 -19.45 2.75
CA LEU A 95 11.07 -19.83 2.26
C LEU A 95 11.75 -18.67 1.51
N SER A 96 10.99 -17.93 0.68
CA SER A 96 11.50 -16.76 -0.04
C SER A 96 11.95 -15.65 0.90
N LEU A 97 11.19 -15.38 1.97
CA LEU A 97 11.52 -14.37 2.97
C LEU A 97 12.72 -14.78 3.85
N ALA A 98 12.86 -16.06 4.18
CA ALA A 98 13.92 -16.57 5.05
C ALA A 98 15.33 -16.35 4.46
N CYS A 99 15.48 -16.37 3.13
CA CYS A 99 16.77 -16.22 2.47
C CYS A 99 17.43 -14.83 2.70
N ASN A 100 16.65 -13.83 3.13
CA ASN A 100 17.16 -12.49 3.46
C ASN A 100 17.68 -12.35 4.90
N SER A 101 17.60 -13.40 5.73
CA SER A 101 18.03 -13.37 7.14
C SER A 101 19.47 -13.83 7.39
N THR A 102 20.20 -14.26 6.35
CA THR A 102 21.53 -14.89 6.48
C THR A 102 22.73 -14.00 6.15
N THR A 103 22.53 -12.71 5.92
CA THR A 103 23.64 -11.72 5.86
C THR A 103 23.67 -10.86 7.11
N ASP A 104 24.44 -11.26 8.13
CA ASP A 104 25.64 -10.53 8.60
C ASP A 104 26.23 -11.17 9.90
N THR A 105 26.86 -12.35 9.80
CA THR A 105 27.76 -12.88 10.86
C THR A 105 29.15 -13.21 10.34
N SER A 106 29.46 -12.91 9.08
CA SER A 106 30.78 -13.15 8.48
C SER A 106 31.70 -11.92 8.47
N LYS A 107 31.24 -10.75 8.90
CA LYS A 107 32.06 -9.52 8.92
C LYS A 107 32.86 -9.25 10.21
N ASP A 108 32.64 -10.00 11.29
CA ASP A 108 33.33 -9.76 12.56
C ASP A 108 34.62 -10.59 12.78
N LEU A 109 35.07 -11.41 11.82
CA LEU A 109 36.25 -12.28 11.98
C LEU A 109 37.46 -11.92 11.10
N GLN A 110 37.53 -10.73 10.49
CA GLN A 110 38.72 -10.30 9.73
C GLN A 110 39.35 -8.98 10.22
N GLN A 111 39.36 -8.74 11.53
CA GLN A 111 40.17 -7.65 12.11
C GLN A 111 41.11 -8.11 13.23
N TYR A 112 41.74 -9.28 13.05
CA TYR A 112 42.92 -9.66 13.80
C TYR A 112 43.84 -10.50 12.92
N HIS A 113 44.64 -9.85 12.06
CA HIS A 113 45.98 -10.28 11.65
C HIS A 113 46.75 -9.10 11.05
#